data_AF-A0A3S5ATK2-F1
#
_entry.id   AF-A0A3S5ATK2-F1
#
_cell.length_a   1.000
_cell.length_b   1.000
_cell.length_c   1.000
_cell.angle_alpha   90.00
_cell.angle_beta   90.00
_cell.angle_gamma   90.00
#
_symmetry.space_group_name_H-M   'P 1'
#
loop_
_entity.id
_entity.type
_entity.pdbx_description
1 polymer ?
#
loop_
_entity_poly.entity_id
_entity_poly.type
_entity_poly.pdbx_seq_one_letter_code
_entity_poly.pdbx_strand_id
1 'polypeptide(L)'
;MVDDTDDYESLPSSSSLKHHMLAGACAGIMEHSVMYPVDSVKCILPLAGPRYTNVFCGISHLIRSQGVVGSLRGVGAVIGGAGPAHALYFGCYERMKKVIYELQFGSAHLAHAISGACATLLHDAIMTPADAVKQRLQMYNSPYHNSIDCLGRVLRNEGFLVLYRAYFTQLSMSAPYQVSHFVIYEIGQDFLNPSRQY
;
A
#
# COMPACT_ATOMS: atom_id res chain seq x y z
N MET A 1 -5.09 40.86 2.54
CA MET A 1 -3.93 40.03 2.17
C MET A 1 -4.02 38.78 3.03
N VAL A 2 -4.84 37.84 2.60
CA VAL A 2 -4.96 36.51 3.21
C VAL A 2 -4.10 35.64 2.31
N ASP A 3 -3.07 35.08 2.91
CA ASP A 3 -1.93 34.43 2.28
C ASP A 3 -2.35 33.29 1.35
N ASP A 4 -1.74 33.28 0.17
CA ASP A 4 -1.80 32.30 -0.92
C ASP A 4 -1.13 30.97 -0.47
N THR A 5 -1.53 30.42 0.68
CA THR A 5 -1.24 29.01 1.03
C THR A 5 -2.24 28.11 0.33
N ASP A 6 -2.37 28.27 -0.99
CA ASP A 6 -3.08 27.37 -1.88
C ASP A 6 -2.33 26.03 -1.87
N ASP A 7 -2.71 25.16 -0.94
CA ASP A 7 -3.29 23.87 -1.29
C ASP A 7 -2.46 23.01 -2.29
N TYR A 8 -1.11 23.00 -2.16
CA TYR A 8 -0.19 22.14 -2.94
C TYR A 8 -0.53 20.65 -2.81
N GLU A 9 -1.11 20.25 -1.68
CA GLU A 9 -1.58 18.89 -1.39
C GLU A 9 -3.06 18.65 -1.73
N SER A 10 -3.75 19.66 -2.26
CA SER A 10 -5.10 19.51 -2.76
C SER A 10 -5.10 19.52 -4.28
N LEU A 11 -5.63 18.44 -4.84
CA LEU A 11 -5.91 18.37 -6.26
C LEU A 11 -7.01 19.40 -6.60
N PRO A 12 -6.95 20.03 -7.78
CA PRO A 12 -7.88 21.08 -8.17
C PRO A 12 -9.33 20.64 -7.99
N SER A 13 -10.12 21.45 -7.28
CA SER A 13 -11.53 21.24 -6.95
C SER A 13 -12.48 21.17 -8.17
N SER A 14 -11.92 21.31 -9.38
CA SER A 14 -12.60 21.25 -10.67
C SER A 14 -12.91 19.82 -11.16
N SER A 15 -12.28 18.78 -10.61
CA SER A 15 -12.47 17.40 -11.06
C SER A 15 -13.40 16.60 -10.14
N SER A 16 -14.44 16.00 -10.72
CA SER A 16 -15.38 15.15 -9.98
C SER A 16 -14.62 14.00 -9.29
N LEU A 17 -14.85 13.79 -7.98
CA LEU A 17 -14.35 12.70 -7.11
C LEU A 17 -14.15 11.34 -7.81
N LYS A 18 -15.05 10.98 -8.74
CA LYS A 18 -14.95 9.78 -9.58
C LYS A 18 -13.67 9.70 -10.43
N HIS A 19 -13.21 10.82 -10.98
CA HIS A 19 -11.96 10.90 -11.77
C HIS A 19 -10.74 10.71 -10.87
N HIS A 20 -10.74 11.26 -9.66
CA HIS A 20 -9.67 11.06 -8.69
C HIS A 20 -9.56 9.60 -8.25
N MET A 21 -10.69 8.97 -7.93
CA MET A 21 -10.74 7.55 -7.60
C MET A 21 -10.24 6.67 -8.76
N LEU A 22 -10.64 6.97 -10.00
CA LEU A 22 -10.23 6.20 -11.18
C LEU A 22 -8.73 6.37 -11.48
N ALA A 23 -8.23 7.62 -11.47
CA ALA A 23 -6.82 7.90 -11.69
C ALA A 23 -5.97 7.24 -10.60
N GLY A 24 -6.41 7.32 -9.34
CA GLY A 24 -5.77 6.65 -8.21
C GLY A 24 -5.76 5.12 -8.33
N ALA A 25 -6.86 4.51 -8.77
CA ALA A 25 -6.91 3.07 -9.01
C ALA A 25 -5.96 2.64 -10.14
N CYS A 26 -5.91 3.39 -11.25
CA CYS A 26 -4.98 3.11 -12.35
C CYS A 26 -3.51 3.27 -11.92
N ALA A 27 -3.20 4.33 -11.17
CA ALA A 27 -1.87 4.56 -10.63
C ALA A 27 -1.44 3.43 -9.67
N GLY A 28 -2.32 3.05 -8.74
CA GLY A 28 -2.05 1.96 -7.79
C GLY A 28 -1.86 0.60 -8.45
N ILE A 29 -2.65 0.28 -9.49
CA ILE A 29 -2.46 -0.94 -10.28
C ILE A 29 -1.11 -0.92 -11.00
N MET A 30 -0.72 0.22 -11.59
CA MET A 30 0.56 0.36 -12.28
C MET A 30 1.74 0.21 -11.31
N GLU A 31 1.68 0.89 -10.17
CA GLU A 31 2.67 0.79 -9.10
C GLU A 31 2.88 -0.67 -8.68
N HIS A 32 1.79 -1.38 -8.35
CA HIS A 32 1.87 -2.77 -7.93
C HIS A 32 2.37 -3.68 -9.04
N SER A 33 2.06 -3.39 -10.31
CA SER A 33 2.55 -4.17 -11.45
C SER A 33 4.06 -4.03 -11.63
N VAL A 34 4.59 -2.81 -11.48
CA VAL A 34 6.03 -2.51 -11.59
C VAL A 34 6.81 -3.03 -10.38
N MET A 35 6.25 -2.92 -9.18
CA MET A 35 6.91 -3.33 -7.93
C MET A 35 6.86 -4.85 -7.71
N TYR A 36 5.92 -5.55 -8.36
CA TYR A 36 5.72 -6.99 -8.21
C TYR A 36 7.00 -7.85 -8.28
N PRO A 37 7.89 -7.72 -9.29
CA PRO A 37 9.12 -8.51 -9.35
C PRO A 37 10.06 -8.26 -8.16
N VAL A 38 10.08 -7.04 -7.62
CA VAL A 38 10.90 -6.69 -6.45
C VAL A 38 10.32 -7.32 -5.19
N ASP A 39 9.00 -7.28 -5.02
CA ASP A 39 8.31 -7.88 -3.88
C ASP A 39 8.48 -9.40 -3.83
N SER A 40 8.37 -10.07 -4.98
CA SER A 40 8.59 -11.51 -5.06
C SER A 40 9.96 -11.90 -4.50
N VAL A 41 11.00 -11.10 -4.79
CA VAL A 41 12.35 -11.37 -4.29
C VAL A 41 12.45 -11.14 -2.80
N LYS A 42 11.85 -10.06 -2.28
CA LYS A 42 11.79 -9.79 -0.84
C LYS A 42 11.10 -10.92 -0.07
N CYS A 43 10.05 -11.55 -0.62
CA CYS A 43 9.36 -12.65 0.04
C CYS A 43 10.20 -13.94 0.09
N ILE A 44 11.05 -14.18 -0.90
CA ILE A 44 11.85 -15.41 -0.99
C ILE A 44 13.17 -15.30 -0.21
N LEU A 45 13.76 -14.11 -0.13
CA LEU A 45 15.07 -13.90 0.51
C LEU A 45 15.14 -14.46 1.95
N PRO A 46 14.13 -14.26 2.82
CA PRO A 46 14.14 -14.82 4.18
C PRO A 46 14.03 -16.36 4.20
N LEU A 47 13.31 -16.95 3.25
CA LEU A 47 13.09 -18.40 3.16
C LEU A 47 14.31 -19.15 2.64
N ALA A 48 15.23 -18.44 1.98
CA ALA A 48 16.30 -19.02 1.21
C ALA A 48 17.63 -19.15 1.99
N GLY A 49 17.66 -18.71 3.25
CA GLY A 49 18.78 -18.86 4.18
C GLY A 49 20.03 -18.04 3.80
N PRO A 50 21.18 -18.26 4.45
CA PRO A 50 22.43 -17.49 4.23
C PRO A 50 23.09 -17.71 2.85
N ARG A 51 22.40 -18.37 1.91
CA ARG A 51 22.95 -18.78 0.61
C ARG A 51 22.81 -17.73 -0.49
N TYR A 52 22.12 -16.62 -0.20
CA TYR A 52 21.89 -15.52 -1.15
C TYR A 52 22.60 -14.27 -0.68
N THR A 53 23.69 -13.94 -1.35
CA THR A 53 24.48 -12.74 -1.09
C THR A 53 23.82 -11.47 -1.64
N ASN A 54 23.09 -11.59 -2.77
CA ASN A 54 22.59 -10.44 -3.54
C ASN A 54 21.15 -10.65 -4.05
N VAL A 55 20.36 -9.56 -4.15
CA VAL A 55 18.99 -9.54 -4.70
C VAL A 55 18.93 -10.15 -6.12
N PHE A 56 19.90 -9.82 -6.97
CA PHE A 56 20.00 -10.36 -8.34
C PHE A 56 20.23 -11.87 -8.38
N CYS A 57 20.96 -12.43 -7.40
CA CYS A 57 21.14 -13.87 -7.27
C CYS A 57 19.81 -14.54 -6.89
N GLY A 58 19.04 -13.92 -5.99
CA GLY A 58 17.68 -14.34 -5.64
C GLY A 58 16.74 -14.36 -6.86
N ILE A 59 16.75 -13.29 -7.66
CA ILE A 59 15.97 -13.22 -8.92
C ILE A 59 16.37 -14.33 -9.89
N SER A 60 17.68 -14.50 -10.14
CA SER A 60 18.17 -15.50 -11.09
C SER A 60 17.81 -16.92 -10.67
N HIS A 61 17.91 -17.22 -9.37
CA HIS A 61 17.54 -18.52 -8.83
C HIS A 61 16.02 -18.75 -8.85
N LEU A 62 15.23 -17.73 -8.54
CA LEU A 62 13.78 -17.80 -8.62
C LEU A 62 13.31 -18.12 -10.05
N ILE A 63 13.86 -17.42 -11.04
CA ILE A 63 13.54 -17.68 -12.45
C ILE A 63 13.97 -19.09 -12.86
N ARG A 64 15.12 -19.57 -12.37
CA ARG A 64 15.62 -20.92 -12.68
C ARG A 64 14.86 -22.04 -11.95
N SER A 65 14.34 -21.78 -10.75
CA SER A 65 13.68 -22.80 -9.91
C SER A 65 12.18 -22.91 -10.16
N GLN A 66 11.49 -21.77 -10.29
CA GLN A 66 10.03 -21.74 -10.45
C GLN A 66 9.58 -21.29 -11.85
N GLY A 67 10.51 -20.77 -12.68
CA GLY A 67 10.18 -20.14 -13.94
C GLY A 67 9.64 -18.71 -13.76
N VAL A 68 9.66 -17.93 -14.85
CA VAL A 68 9.10 -16.56 -14.88
C VAL A 68 7.61 -16.58 -14.54
N VAL A 69 6.87 -17.55 -15.05
CA VAL A 69 5.43 -17.71 -14.79
C VAL A 69 5.16 -18.12 -13.34
N GLY A 70 6.01 -18.97 -12.74
CA GLY A 70 5.91 -19.33 -11.33
C GLY A 70 6.14 -18.12 -10.41
N SER A 71 7.06 -17.24 -10.80
CA SER A 71 7.38 -16.01 -10.06
C SER A 71 6.24 -14.99 -10.07
N LEU A 72 5.35 -15.05 -11.08
CA LEU A 72 4.17 -14.19 -11.25
C LEU A 72 2.90 -14.77 -10.59
N ARG A 73 3.01 -15.89 -9.87
CA ARG A 73 1.87 -16.48 -9.15
C ARG A 73 1.45 -15.57 -8.00
N GLY A 74 0.25 -15.00 -8.11
CA GLY A 74 -0.33 -14.08 -7.14
C GLY A 74 -0.47 -12.63 -7.64
N VAL A 75 0.07 -12.27 -8.82
CA VAL A 75 -0.17 -10.96 -9.46
C VAL A 75 -1.67 -10.65 -9.54
N GLY A 76 -2.47 -11.64 -9.95
CA GLY A 76 -3.92 -11.46 -10.09
C GLY A 76 -4.63 -11.12 -8.77
N ALA A 77 -4.15 -11.63 -7.64
CA ALA A 77 -4.70 -11.27 -6.33
C ALA A 77 -4.40 -9.80 -6.00
N VAL A 78 -3.15 -9.38 -6.24
CA VAL A 78 -2.68 -8.01 -5.97
C VAL A 78 -3.41 -7.00 -6.86
N ILE A 79 -3.49 -7.25 -8.17
CA ILE A 79 -4.19 -6.36 -9.10
C ILE A 79 -5.69 -6.29 -8.74
N GLY A 80 -6.30 -7.43 -8.40
CA GLY A 80 -7.69 -7.49 -7.98
C GLY A 80 -7.99 -6.73 -6.69
N GLY A 81 -7.03 -6.66 -5.76
CA GLY A 81 -7.15 -5.90 -4.51
C GLY A 81 -6.76 -4.42 -4.63
N ALA A 82 -5.74 -4.11 -5.43
CA ALA A 82 -5.16 -2.77 -5.54
C ALA A 82 -6.16 -1.73 -6.07
N GLY A 83 -6.93 -2.07 -7.11
CA GLY A 83 -7.92 -1.15 -7.69
C GLY A 83 -8.95 -0.66 -6.66
N PRO A 84 -9.70 -1.57 -5.99
CA PRO A 84 -10.65 -1.20 -4.94
C PRO A 84 -9.99 -0.49 -3.75
N ALA A 85 -8.80 -0.94 -3.32
CA ALA A 85 -8.10 -0.35 -2.19
C ALA A 85 -7.73 1.12 -2.45
N HIS A 86 -7.17 1.43 -3.62
CA HIS A 86 -6.80 2.80 -3.99
C HIS A 86 -8.04 3.68 -4.24
N ALA A 87 -9.08 3.14 -4.86
CA ALA A 87 -10.33 3.88 -5.03
C ALA A 87 -10.92 4.30 -3.67
N LEU A 88 -10.91 3.40 -2.68
CA LEU A 88 -11.40 3.67 -1.34
C LEU A 88 -10.46 4.57 -0.53
N TYR A 89 -9.15 4.49 -0.75
CA TYR A 89 -8.17 5.43 -0.19
C TYR A 89 -8.54 6.87 -0.57
N PHE A 90 -8.63 7.17 -1.87
CA PHE A 90 -8.92 8.54 -2.34
C PHE A 90 -10.32 9.01 -1.92
N GLY A 91 -11.33 8.12 -1.98
CA GLY A 91 -12.67 8.46 -1.54
C GLY A 91 -12.77 8.75 -0.03
N CYS A 92 -12.07 7.96 0.80
CA CYS A 92 -12.00 8.18 2.25
C CYS A 92 -11.25 9.48 2.56
N TYR A 93 -10.12 9.72 1.89
CA TYR A 93 -9.30 10.91 2.07
C TYR A 93 -10.11 12.19 1.78
N GLU A 94 -10.78 12.28 0.63
CA GLU A 94 -11.61 13.44 0.30
C GLU A 94 -12.78 13.62 1.28
N ARG A 95 -13.40 12.52 1.73
CA ARG A 95 -14.52 12.60 2.68
C ARG A 95 -14.07 13.09 4.06
N MET A 96 -12.94 12.61 4.55
CA MET A 96 -12.39 13.00 5.85
C MET A 96 -11.85 14.43 5.83
N LYS A 97 -11.21 14.86 4.74
CA LYS A 97 -10.79 16.27 4.57
C LYS A 97 -12.00 17.21 4.70
N LYS A 98 -13.13 16.89 4.04
CA LYS A 98 -14.38 17.67 4.14
C LYS A 98 -14.92 17.75 5.56
N VAL A 99 -15.01 16.61 6.25
CA VAL A 99 -15.53 16.54 7.62
C VAL A 99 -14.64 17.34 8.59
N ILE A 100 -13.32 17.22 8.50
CA ILE A 100 -12.40 17.93 9.39
C ILE A 100 -12.45 19.44 9.15
N TYR A 101 -12.56 19.88 7.89
CA TYR A 101 -12.70 21.28 7.53
C TYR A 101 -14.02 21.89 8.03
N GLU A 102 -15.13 21.15 7.90
CA GLU A 102 -16.45 21.54 8.44
C GLU A 102 -16.44 21.65 9.98
N LEU A 103 -15.66 20.81 10.66
CA LEU A 103 -15.53 20.81 12.11
C LEU A 103 -14.51 21.84 12.65
N GLN A 104 -13.82 22.59 11.77
CA GLN A 104 -12.70 23.48 12.13
C GLN A 104 -11.68 22.83 13.07
N PHE A 105 -11.44 21.53 12.87
CA PHE A 105 -10.67 20.72 13.81
C PHE A 105 -9.17 20.81 13.49
N GLY A 106 -8.44 21.68 14.20
CA GLY A 106 -6.98 21.76 14.15
C GLY A 106 -6.40 22.55 12.96
N SER A 107 -5.08 22.50 12.81
CA SER A 107 -4.36 23.11 11.68
C SER A 107 -4.53 22.29 10.40
N ALA A 108 -4.36 22.94 9.24
CA ALA A 108 -4.48 22.27 7.93
C ALA A 108 -3.63 21.00 7.83
N HIS A 109 -2.39 21.04 8.34
CA HIS A 109 -1.49 19.88 8.35
C HIS A 109 -2.02 18.71 9.20
N LEU A 110 -2.63 18.98 10.35
CA LEU A 110 -3.22 17.94 11.18
C LEU A 110 -4.44 17.30 10.51
N ALA A 111 -5.23 18.11 9.80
CA ALA A 111 -6.37 17.63 9.03
C ALA A 111 -5.93 16.64 7.93
N HIS A 112 -4.88 16.97 7.19
CA HIS A 112 -4.29 16.10 6.18
C HIS A 112 -3.67 14.83 6.78
N ALA A 113 -3.01 14.93 7.93
CA ALA A 113 -2.43 13.79 8.62
C ALA A 113 -3.50 12.81 9.09
N ILE A 114 -4.58 13.30 9.70
CA ILE A 114 -5.69 12.46 10.18
C ILE A 114 -6.45 11.83 8.99
N SER A 115 -6.76 12.61 7.95
CA SER A 115 -7.45 12.08 6.77
C SER A 115 -6.60 11.03 6.04
N GLY A 116 -5.29 11.27 5.91
CA GLY A 116 -4.32 10.34 5.35
C GLY A 116 -4.21 9.06 6.17
N ALA A 117 -4.12 9.17 7.50
CA ALA A 117 -4.08 8.02 8.39
C ALA A 117 -5.35 7.16 8.25
N CYS A 118 -6.55 7.76 8.34
CA CYS A 118 -7.81 7.03 8.17
C CYS A 118 -7.95 6.38 6.79
N ALA A 119 -7.56 7.07 5.72
CA ALA A 119 -7.57 6.52 4.37
C ALA A 119 -6.61 5.33 4.23
N THR A 120 -5.42 5.41 4.83
CA THR A 120 -4.41 4.34 4.82
C THR A 120 -4.91 3.11 5.58
N LEU A 121 -5.52 3.28 6.75
CA LEU A 121 -6.12 2.17 7.50
C LEU A 121 -7.18 1.43 6.67
N LEU A 122 -8.04 2.16 5.96
CA LEU A 122 -9.06 1.56 5.11
C LEU A 122 -8.45 0.85 3.90
N HIS A 123 -7.46 1.47 3.26
CA HIS A 123 -6.70 0.87 2.17
C HIS A 123 -6.08 -0.46 2.61
N ASP A 124 -5.36 -0.45 3.73
CA ASP A 124 -4.66 -1.62 4.26
C ASP A 124 -5.64 -2.72 4.65
N ALA A 125 -6.82 -2.37 5.19
CA ALA A 125 -7.86 -3.35 5.52
C ALA A 125 -8.37 -4.11 4.28
N ILE A 126 -8.33 -3.50 3.10
CA ILE A 126 -8.77 -4.11 1.83
C ILE A 126 -7.61 -4.85 1.15
N MET A 127 -6.40 -4.30 1.26
CA MET A 127 -5.22 -4.88 0.64
C MET A 127 -4.70 -6.11 1.40
N THR A 128 -4.83 -6.13 2.73
CA THR A 128 -4.38 -7.23 3.59
C THR A 128 -4.81 -8.63 3.11
N PRO A 129 -6.10 -8.91 2.79
CA PRO A 129 -6.49 -10.23 2.29
C PRO A 129 -5.87 -10.57 0.92
N ALA A 130 -5.66 -9.57 0.05
CA ALA A 130 -5.00 -9.77 -1.24
C ALA A 130 -3.51 -10.13 -1.04
N ASP A 131 -2.84 -9.45 -0.11
CA ASP A 131 -1.45 -9.72 0.25
C ASP A 131 -1.29 -11.09 0.93
N ALA A 132 -2.22 -11.48 1.81
CA ALA A 132 -2.22 -12.80 2.43
C ALA A 132 -2.32 -13.93 1.38
N VAL A 133 -3.15 -13.75 0.35
CA VAL A 133 -3.26 -14.69 -0.78
C VAL A 133 -1.99 -14.69 -1.63
N LYS A 134 -1.43 -13.50 -1.95
CA LYS A 134 -0.17 -13.35 -2.69
C LYS A 134 0.95 -14.11 -2.00
N GLN A 135 1.16 -13.88 -0.70
CA GLN A 135 2.22 -14.50 0.09
C GLN A 135 2.10 -16.04 0.09
N ARG A 136 0.89 -16.59 0.23
CA ARG A 136 0.66 -18.05 0.21
C ARG A 136 0.90 -18.69 -1.16
N LEU A 137 0.61 -17.98 -2.24
CA LEU A 137 0.91 -18.44 -3.60
C LEU A 137 2.42 -18.41 -3.91
N GLN A 138 3.15 -17.48 -3.30
CA GLN A 138 4.59 -17.32 -3.49
C GLN A 138 5.44 -18.26 -2.61
N MET A 139 4.83 -19.01 -1.68
CA MET A 139 5.54 -20.03 -0.91
C MET A 139 6.06 -21.16 -1.81
N TYR A 140 7.26 -21.67 -1.49
CA TYR A 140 7.88 -22.77 -2.24
C TYR A 140 6.99 -24.02 -2.20
N ASN A 141 6.72 -24.60 -3.37
CA ASN A 141 5.82 -25.76 -3.55
C ASN A 141 4.37 -25.53 -3.07
N SER A 142 3.84 -24.32 -3.32
CA SER A 142 2.46 -23.98 -2.96
C SER A 142 1.43 -24.94 -3.61
N PRO A 143 0.48 -25.52 -2.83
CA PRO A 143 -0.51 -26.47 -3.33
C PRO A 143 -1.67 -25.80 -4.10
N TYR A 144 -1.65 -24.48 -4.24
CA TYR A 144 -2.72 -23.70 -4.85
C TYR A 144 -2.43 -23.40 -6.33
N HIS A 145 -3.44 -23.58 -7.18
CA HIS A 145 -3.25 -23.35 -8.62
C HIS A 145 -3.41 -21.86 -8.97
N ASN A 146 -4.44 -21.22 -8.40
CA ASN A 146 -4.89 -19.86 -8.71
C ASN A 146 -5.20 -19.07 -7.44
N SER A 147 -5.29 -17.74 -7.55
CA SER A 147 -5.65 -16.86 -6.42
C SER A 147 -7.03 -17.11 -5.84
N ILE A 148 -8.02 -17.38 -6.69
CA ILE A 148 -9.39 -17.67 -6.25
C ILE A 148 -9.45 -19.03 -5.52
N ASP A 149 -8.69 -20.01 -6.02
CA ASP A 149 -8.59 -21.33 -5.41
C ASP A 149 -7.90 -21.27 -4.04
N CYS A 150 -6.82 -20.50 -3.93
CA CYS A 150 -6.17 -20.20 -2.64
C CYS A 150 -7.16 -19.53 -1.67
N LEU A 151 -7.84 -18.48 -2.11
CA LEU A 151 -8.80 -17.74 -1.28
C LEU A 151 -9.92 -18.67 -0.79
N GLY A 152 -10.55 -19.44 -1.68
CA GLY A 152 -11.63 -20.35 -1.34
C GLY A 152 -11.22 -21.43 -0.35
N ARG A 153 -10.04 -22.04 -0.52
CA ARG A 153 -9.53 -23.06 0.42
C ARG A 153 -9.16 -22.47 1.77
N VAL A 154 -8.54 -21.29 1.81
CA VAL A 154 -8.20 -20.61 3.07
C VAL A 154 -9.49 -20.24 3.83
N LEU A 155 -10.48 -19.67 3.15
CA LEU A 155 -11.76 -19.33 3.78
C LEU A 155 -12.50 -20.57 4.31
N ARG A 156 -12.45 -21.70 3.59
CA ARG A 156 -13.12 -22.94 3.99
C ARG A 156 -12.41 -23.67 5.14
N ASN A 157 -11.08 -23.69 5.14
CA ASN A 157 -10.30 -24.52 6.06
C ASN A 157 -9.80 -23.76 7.30
N GLU A 158 -9.46 -22.48 7.15
CA GLU A 158 -8.82 -21.66 8.19
C GLU A 158 -9.72 -20.50 8.66
N GLY A 159 -10.71 -20.14 7.85
CA GLY A 159 -11.67 -19.08 8.14
C GLY A 159 -11.20 -17.68 7.72
N PHE A 160 -12.14 -16.74 7.76
CA PHE A 160 -11.93 -15.36 7.29
C PHE A 160 -10.91 -14.57 8.12
N LEU A 161 -10.90 -14.77 9.45
CA LEU A 161 -10.04 -14.01 10.37
C LEU A 161 -8.55 -14.24 10.14
N VAL A 162 -8.16 -15.38 9.58
CA VAL A 162 -6.76 -15.68 9.28
C VAL A 162 -6.17 -14.72 8.26
N LEU A 163 -6.99 -14.19 7.34
CA LEU A 163 -6.54 -13.19 6.36
C LEU A 163 -6.14 -11.88 7.05
N TYR A 164 -6.81 -11.52 8.15
CA TYR A 164 -6.56 -10.29 8.89
C TYR A 164 -5.50 -10.42 9.99
N ARG A 165 -4.91 -11.61 10.18
CA ARG A 165 -3.88 -11.79 11.21
C ARG A 165 -2.66 -10.89 10.99
N ALA A 166 -2.31 -10.63 9.73
CA ALA A 166 -1.22 -9.74 9.36
C ALA A 166 -1.57 -8.25 9.58
N TYR A 167 -2.85 -7.88 9.56
CA TYR A 167 -3.31 -6.49 9.67
C TYR A 167 -2.79 -5.81 10.95
N PHE A 168 -2.91 -6.47 12.10
CA PHE A 168 -2.41 -5.91 13.36
C PHE A 168 -0.89 -5.67 13.35
N THR A 169 -0.14 -6.58 12.71
CA THR A 169 1.32 -6.44 12.56
C THR A 169 1.67 -5.30 11.61
N GLN A 170 0.91 -5.17 10.51
CA GLN A 170 1.04 -4.06 9.57
C GLN A 170 0.84 -2.72 10.29
N LEU A 171 -0.22 -2.61 11.10
CA LEU A 171 -0.53 -1.40 11.86
C LEU A 171 0.57 -1.04 12.86
N SER A 172 1.04 -2.02 13.65
CA SER A 172 2.08 -1.77 14.64
C SER A 172 3.43 -1.37 14.03
N MET A 173 3.72 -1.81 12.80
CA MET A 173 4.90 -1.38 12.03
C MET A 173 4.69 -0.04 11.33
N SER A 174 3.48 0.23 10.83
CA SER A 174 3.17 1.46 10.07
C SER A 174 3.18 2.71 10.95
N ALA A 175 2.72 2.62 12.20
CA ALA A 175 2.68 3.75 13.12
C ALA A 175 4.07 4.38 13.40
N PRO A 176 5.10 3.62 13.83
CA PRO A 176 6.43 4.20 14.03
C PRO A 176 7.08 4.64 12.72
N TYR A 177 6.80 3.96 11.59
CA TYR A 177 7.29 4.37 10.27
C TYR A 177 6.76 5.75 9.88
N GLN A 178 5.44 5.97 10.00
CA GLN A 178 4.83 7.26 9.67
C GLN A 178 5.34 8.38 10.58
N VAL A 179 5.44 8.14 11.89
CA VAL A 179 6.01 9.12 12.83
C VAL A 179 7.44 9.50 12.44
N SER A 180 8.28 8.51 12.14
CA SER A 180 9.67 8.76 11.75
C SER A 180 9.75 9.54 10.43
N HIS A 181 8.92 9.17 9.45
CA HIS A 181 8.85 9.86 8.17
C HIS A 181 8.48 11.33 8.33
N PHE A 182 7.43 11.64 9.11
CA PHE A 182 7.00 13.01 9.37
C PHE A 182 8.09 13.83 10.08
N VAL A 183 8.71 13.28 11.13
CA VAL A 183 9.76 13.98 11.87
C VAL A 183 10.97 14.27 10.97
N ILE A 184 11.41 13.30 10.18
CA ILE A 184 12.54 13.47 9.26
C ILE A 184 12.20 14.50 8.17
N TYR A 185 10.98 14.45 7.63
CA TYR A 185 10.51 15.39 6.63
C TYR A 185 10.50 16.83 7.14
N GLU A 186 9.98 17.06 8.35
CA GLU A 186 9.90 18.40 8.95
C GLU A 186 11.30 18.96 9.25
N ILE A 187 12.20 18.15 9.84
CA ILE A 187 13.61 18.54 10.04
C ILE A 187 14.29 18.85 8.70
N GLY A 188 14.03 18.02 7.68
CA GLY A 188 14.57 18.20 6.33
C GLY A 188 14.10 19.50 5.67
N GLN A 189 12.81 19.83 5.79
CA GLN A 189 12.25 21.08 5.30
C GLN A 189 12.81 22.29 6.03
N ASP A 190 12.94 22.23 7.36
CA ASP A 190 13.51 23.33 8.14
C ASP A 190 15.00 23.54 7.81
N PHE A 191 15.73 22.48 7.44
CA PHE A 191 17.12 22.57 7.00
C PHE A 191 17.28 23.10 5.57
N LEU A 192 16.46 22.63 4.62
CA LEU A 192 16.56 22.97 3.20
C LEU A 192 15.83 24.26 2.82
N ASN A 193 14.75 24.61 3.53
CA ASN A 193 13.96 25.81 3.31
C ASN A 193 13.58 26.49 4.65
N PRO A 194 14.55 27.11 5.34
CA PRO A 194 14.33 27.75 6.64
C PRO A 194 13.36 28.94 6.57
N SER A 195 13.09 29.47 5.37
CA SER A 195 12.16 30.59 5.16
C SER A 195 10.73 30.14 4.81
N ARG A 196 10.50 28.83 4.59
CA ARG A 196 9.22 28.25 4.14
C ARG A 196 8.52 29.03 3.01
N GLN A 197 9.29 29.75 2.19
CA GLN A 197 8.76 30.41 1.00
C GLN A 197 8.78 29.39 -0.13
N TYR A 198 7.61 29.15 -0.70
CA TYR A 198 7.40 28.33 -1.90
C TYR A 198 7.25 29.24 -3.11
#